data_AF-A0A2V7YDU5-F1
#
_entry.id   AF-A0A2V7YDU5-F1
#
_cell.length_a   1.000
_cell.length_b   1.000
_cell.length_c   1.000
_cell.angle_alpha   90.00
_cell.angle_beta   90.00
_cell.angle_gamma   90.00
#
_symmetry.space_group_name_H-M   'P 1'
#
loop_
_entity.id
_entity.type
_entity.pdbx_description
1 polymer ?
#
loop_
_entity_poly.entity_id
_entity_poly.type
_entity_poly.pdbx_seq_one_letter_code
_entity_poly.pdbx_strand_id
1 'polypeptide(L)'
;VDKSWINNTVRLIPRLKEWVANDYPGTHIGITEYNWGAENHINGATAQADILGIFGREALELGVRWTAPPTGSLVYNAFKMYRNYDGLQSRFGDLSINTVAPDPDKLSSFAALRSSDGALTVMVIAKTRLDSTPVTINLTNYLPSGAAAQQWQLDSGNVIKHLGDVALAGTSLSLTVPAQTITLLVVPGSFLNPPTGVIATASSTSTVNVGWTAAAGAGSYQIFRSSGNGPFNPVGTSGGTTFPDGGLNADTTYLYKVKSVSGTAVSPLSAVDPATTMIFADDPLNAGVVAQTIHIMQLRTAVNAMRAAVGLAAQVFTDSPLTAGTSIKAVHITQLRITPGVTKLKKEHLTDLRNGVK
;
A
#
# COMPACT_ATOMS: atom_id res chain seq x y z
N VAL A 1 6.93 -35.45 -2.92
CA VAL A 1 6.23 -36.09 -4.06
C VAL A 1 4.82 -36.42 -3.59
N ASP A 2 3.81 -36.16 -4.43
CA ASP A 2 2.43 -36.54 -4.14
C ASP A 2 2.31 -38.07 -3.95
N LYS A 3 1.54 -38.52 -2.95
CA LYS A 3 1.46 -39.93 -2.55
C LYS A 3 0.30 -40.70 -3.22
N SER A 4 -0.38 -40.09 -4.19
CA SER A 4 -1.41 -40.75 -4.99
C SER A 4 -0.81 -41.31 -6.30
N TRP A 5 -1.69 -41.78 -7.20
CA TRP A 5 -1.35 -42.19 -8.56
C TRP A 5 -0.66 -41.08 -9.38
N ILE A 6 -0.78 -39.80 -8.97
CA ILE A 6 -0.06 -38.68 -9.62
C ILE A 6 1.46 -38.88 -9.50
N ASN A 7 1.95 -39.36 -8.35
CA ASN A 7 3.36 -39.68 -8.08
C ASN A 7 4.36 -38.62 -8.62
N ASN A 8 4.04 -37.34 -8.45
CA ASN A 8 4.83 -36.22 -8.97
C ASN A 8 4.83 -35.06 -7.96
N THR A 9 5.78 -34.15 -8.09
CA THR A 9 5.81 -32.90 -7.33
C THR A 9 4.92 -31.86 -8.01
N VAL A 10 3.64 -31.83 -7.63
CA VAL A 10 2.62 -30.98 -8.27
C VAL A 10 2.94 -29.48 -8.14
N ARG A 11 3.24 -29.00 -6.93
CA ARG A 11 3.51 -27.57 -6.64
C ARG A 11 2.52 -26.64 -7.34
N LEU A 12 1.22 -26.86 -7.11
CA LEU A 12 0.14 -26.33 -7.97
C LEU A 12 0.22 -24.82 -8.20
N ILE A 13 0.29 -24.00 -7.13
CA ILE A 13 0.31 -22.54 -7.27
C ILE A 13 1.58 -22.05 -8.00
N PRO A 14 2.81 -22.45 -7.59
CA PRO A 14 4.01 -22.16 -8.37
C PRO A 14 3.92 -22.60 -9.83
N ARG A 15 3.41 -23.80 -10.11
CA ARG A 15 3.25 -24.33 -11.46
C ARG A 15 2.32 -23.46 -12.31
N LEU A 16 1.19 -23.02 -11.75
CA LEU A 16 0.27 -22.12 -12.44
C LEU A 16 0.94 -20.77 -12.76
N LYS A 17 1.73 -20.24 -11.83
CA LYS A 17 2.51 -19.00 -12.06
C LYS A 17 3.58 -19.18 -13.15
N GLU A 18 4.25 -20.32 -13.17
CA GLU A 18 5.24 -20.67 -14.20
C GLU A 18 4.58 -20.74 -15.59
N TRP A 19 3.42 -21.38 -15.71
CA TRP A 19 2.65 -21.40 -16.97
C TRP A 19 2.22 -20.00 -17.42
N VAL A 20 1.67 -19.19 -16.52
CA VAL A 20 1.33 -17.79 -16.85
C VAL A 20 2.56 -17.02 -17.31
N ALA A 21 3.69 -17.13 -16.60
CA ALA A 21 4.90 -16.39 -16.95
C ALA A 21 5.50 -16.80 -18.31
N ASN A 22 5.38 -18.08 -18.68
CA ASN A 22 5.95 -18.61 -19.91
C ASN A 22 5.01 -18.44 -21.12
N ASP A 23 3.71 -18.61 -20.91
CA ASP A 23 2.75 -18.79 -22.01
C ASP A 23 1.76 -17.62 -22.13
N TYR A 24 1.39 -16.95 -21.03
CA TYR A 24 0.46 -15.81 -21.08
C TYR A 24 0.68 -14.76 -19.97
N PRO A 25 1.77 -13.96 -20.04
CA PRO A 25 2.17 -13.04 -18.98
C PRO A 25 1.10 -11.99 -18.64
N GLY A 26 0.98 -11.67 -17.35
CA GLY A 26 0.00 -10.71 -16.83
C GLY A 26 -1.36 -11.29 -16.50
N THR A 27 -1.60 -12.58 -16.78
CA THR A 27 -2.83 -13.28 -16.42
C THR A 27 -2.83 -13.65 -14.92
N HIS A 28 -3.94 -13.42 -14.21
CA HIS A 28 -4.09 -13.85 -12.82
C HIS A 28 -4.45 -15.35 -12.73
N ILE A 29 -4.13 -15.99 -11.60
CA ILE A 29 -4.43 -17.42 -11.39
C ILE A 29 -5.46 -17.63 -10.30
N GLY A 30 -6.30 -18.65 -10.49
CA GLY A 30 -7.32 -19.03 -9.53
C GLY A 30 -7.45 -20.54 -9.38
N ILE A 31 -7.73 -20.99 -8.16
CA ILE A 31 -8.18 -22.35 -7.86
C ILE A 31 -9.67 -22.25 -7.55
N THR A 32 -10.49 -22.43 -8.57
CA THR A 32 -11.94 -22.17 -8.50
C THR A 32 -12.74 -23.32 -7.90
N GLU A 33 -12.10 -24.47 -7.66
CA GLU A 33 -12.65 -25.55 -6.87
C GLU A 33 -11.53 -26.24 -6.08
N TYR A 34 -11.75 -26.40 -4.78
CA TYR A 34 -10.96 -27.28 -3.93
C TYR A 34 -11.80 -27.74 -2.73
N ASN A 35 -11.51 -28.94 -2.23
CA ASN A 35 -12.05 -29.43 -0.96
C ASN A 35 -11.13 -30.52 -0.39
N TRP A 36 -10.70 -30.35 0.86
CA TRP A 36 -9.84 -31.32 1.55
C TRP A 36 -10.61 -32.33 2.42
N GLY A 37 -11.93 -32.16 2.53
CA GLY A 37 -12.84 -33.06 3.25
C GLY A 37 -12.84 -32.90 4.78
N ALA A 38 -13.40 -33.90 5.46
CA ALA A 38 -13.47 -34.02 6.93
C ALA A 38 -14.06 -32.79 7.66
N GLU A 39 -15.15 -32.23 7.13
CA GLU A 39 -15.65 -30.89 7.53
C GLU A 39 -16.03 -30.76 9.00
N ASN A 40 -16.49 -31.85 9.61
CA ASN A 40 -16.90 -31.92 11.03
C ASN A 40 -15.79 -32.49 11.94
N HIS A 41 -14.55 -32.57 11.46
CA HIS A 41 -13.41 -33.06 12.24
C HIS A 41 -12.30 -32.01 12.31
N ILE A 42 -11.58 -31.95 13.43
CA ILE A 42 -10.55 -30.92 13.66
C ILE A 42 -9.41 -31.01 12.64
N ASN A 43 -9.11 -32.21 12.15
CA ASN A 43 -8.16 -32.42 11.06
C ASN A 43 -8.58 -31.75 9.74
N GLY A 44 -9.88 -31.76 9.39
CA GLY A 44 -10.36 -31.04 8.21
C GLY A 44 -10.24 -29.53 8.39
N ALA A 45 -10.51 -29.03 9.60
CA ALA A 45 -10.31 -27.63 9.94
C ALA A 45 -8.85 -27.19 9.89
N THR A 46 -7.92 -27.96 10.47
CA THR A 46 -6.48 -27.62 10.41
C THR A 46 -5.97 -27.67 8.96
N ALA A 47 -6.43 -28.62 8.14
CA ALA A 47 -6.12 -28.64 6.71
C ALA A 47 -6.69 -27.43 5.97
N GLN A 48 -7.95 -27.05 6.25
CA GLN A 48 -8.55 -25.86 5.64
C GLN A 48 -7.80 -24.57 6.02
N ALA A 49 -7.46 -24.39 7.30
CA ALA A 49 -6.69 -23.24 7.76
C ALA A 49 -5.32 -23.18 7.06
N ASP A 50 -4.67 -24.33 6.89
CA ASP A 50 -3.38 -24.43 6.21
C ASP A 50 -3.48 -24.03 4.74
N ILE A 51 -4.51 -24.48 4.03
CA ILE A 51 -4.77 -24.11 2.63
C ILE A 51 -4.96 -22.59 2.50
N LEU A 52 -5.73 -21.96 3.40
CA LEU A 52 -5.94 -20.51 3.37
C LEU A 52 -4.63 -19.75 3.61
N GLY A 53 -3.81 -20.22 4.55
CA GLY A 53 -2.47 -19.69 4.77
C GLY A 53 -1.56 -19.81 3.54
N ILE A 54 -1.58 -20.98 2.88
CA ILE A 54 -0.82 -21.22 1.64
C ILE A 54 -1.28 -20.29 0.51
N PHE A 55 -2.59 -20.08 0.33
CA PHE A 55 -3.10 -19.16 -0.68
C PHE A 55 -2.57 -17.73 -0.48
N GLY A 56 -2.59 -17.23 0.77
CA GLY A 56 -2.03 -15.92 1.09
C GLY A 56 -0.52 -15.85 0.87
N ARG A 57 0.24 -16.83 1.39
CA ARG A 57 1.71 -16.88 1.27
C ARG A 57 2.17 -16.97 -0.18
N GLU A 58 1.53 -17.84 -0.97
CA GLU A 58 1.86 -18.05 -2.37
C GLU A 58 1.26 -16.97 -3.28
N ALA A 59 0.55 -15.98 -2.74
CA ALA A 59 -0.13 -14.92 -3.47
C ALA A 59 -1.00 -15.47 -4.62
N LEU A 60 -1.91 -16.39 -4.29
CA LEU A 60 -2.99 -16.82 -5.19
C LEU A 60 -4.06 -15.72 -5.25
N GLU A 61 -4.48 -15.31 -6.45
CA GLU A 61 -5.43 -14.21 -6.60
C GLU A 61 -6.87 -14.61 -6.26
N LEU A 62 -7.27 -15.86 -6.52
CA LEU A 62 -8.61 -16.35 -6.22
C LEU A 62 -8.60 -17.82 -5.78
N GLY A 63 -9.24 -18.10 -4.63
CA GLY A 63 -9.51 -19.47 -4.18
C GLY A 63 -10.99 -19.63 -3.84
N VAL A 64 -11.67 -20.56 -4.50
CA VAL A 64 -13.10 -20.85 -4.26
C VAL A 64 -13.24 -22.30 -3.79
N ARG A 65 -13.77 -22.47 -2.58
CA ARG A 65 -13.98 -23.80 -2.00
C ARG A 65 -15.24 -24.43 -2.57
N TRP A 66 -15.16 -25.71 -2.93
CA TRP A 66 -16.29 -26.50 -3.39
C TRP A 66 -16.82 -27.42 -2.28
N THR A 67 -17.88 -27.09 -1.55
CA THR A 67 -18.69 -25.86 -1.58
C THR A 67 -18.44 -25.02 -0.32
N ALA A 68 -19.32 -24.07 -0.02
CA ALA A 68 -19.36 -23.45 1.31
C ALA A 68 -19.52 -24.55 2.39
N PRO A 69 -18.68 -24.55 3.44
CA PRO A 69 -18.82 -25.51 4.52
C PRO A 69 -20.10 -25.25 5.33
N PRO A 70 -20.78 -26.29 5.85
CA PRO A 70 -21.97 -26.12 6.67
C PRO A 70 -21.72 -25.20 7.87
N THR A 71 -22.66 -24.30 8.16
CA THR A 71 -22.61 -23.46 9.36
C THR A 71 -22.47 -24.32 10.61
N GLY A 72 -21.51 -23.97 11.48
CA GLY A 72 -21.24 -24.71 12.71
C GLY A 72 -20.32 -25.93 12.52
N SER A 73 -19.88 -26.26 11.30
CA SER A 73 -18.81 -27.23 11.10
C SER A 73 -17.45 -26.68 11.59
N LEU A 74 -16.51 -27.58 11.89
CA LEU A 74 -15.14 -27.20 12.28
C LEU A 74 -14.43 -26.46 11.14
N VAL A 75 -14.64 -26.88 9.89
CA VAL A 75 -14.09 -26.19 8.71
C VAL A 75 -14.70 -24.80 8.54
N TYR A 76 -15.99 -24.59 8.84
CA TYR A 76 -16.57 -23.25 8.87
C TYR A 76 -15.87 -22.33 9.87
N ASN A 77 -15.57 -22.84 11.07
CA ASN A 77 -14.82 -22.08 12.08
C ASN A 77 -13.35 -21.85 11.68
N ALA A 78 -12.72 -22.72 10.89
CA ALA A 78 -11.40 -22.46 10.32
C ALA A 78 -11.40 -21.24 9.37
N PHE A 79 -12.45 -21.03 8.56
CA PHE A 79 -12.60 -19.78 7.80
C PHE A 79 -12.78 -18.57 8.72
N LYS A 80 -13.57 -18.71 9.79
CA LYS A 80 -13.75 -17.64 10.78
C LYS A 80 -12.43 -17.25 11.45
N MET A 81 -11.52 -18.17 11.74
CA MET A 81 -10.18 -17.83 12.27
C MET A 81 -9.43 -16.82 11.38
N TYR A 82 -9.64 -16.83 10.06
CA TYR A 82 -9.05 -15.85 9.15
C TYR A 82 -9.93 -14.61 8.89
N ARG A 83 -11.26 -14.71 9.04
CA ARG A 83 -12.18 -13.70 8.48
C ARG A 83 -13.14 -13.05 9.48
N ASN A 84 -13.30 -13.62 10.68
CA ASN A 84 -14.20 -13.16 11.74
C ASN A 84 -13.93 -13.93 13.05
N TYR A 85 -12.70 -13.87 13.57
CA TYR A 85 -12.27 -14.73 14.69
C TYR A 85 -12.90 -14.32 16.03
N ASP A 86 -13.26 -13.06 16.18
CA ASP A 86 -13.82 -12.46 17.40
C ASP A 86 -15.35 -12.27 17.36
N GLY A 87 -15.99 -12.56 16.23
CA GLY A 87 -17.42 -12.27 16.01
C GLY A 87 -17.72 -10.82 15.66
N LEU A 88 -16.73 -9.92 15.68
CA LEU A 88 -16.85 -8.49 15.39
C LEU A 88 -16.26 -8.12 14.02
N GLN A 89 -16.02 -9.14 13.18
CA GLN A 89 -15.43 -9.02 11.85
C GLN A 89 -13.97 -8.58 11.81
N SER A 90 -13.22 -8.71 12.91
CA SER A 90 -11.76 -8.64 12.82
C SER A 90 -11.23 -9.80 11.98
N ARG A 91 -10.13 -9.54 11.25
CA ARG A 91 -9.63 -10.44 10.19
C ARG A 91 -8.14 -10.67 10.32
N PHE A 92 -7.65 -11.75 9.73
CA PHE A 92 -6.21 -11.89 9.44
C PHE A 92 -5.74 -10.73 8.55
N GLY A 93 -4.45 -10.41 8.62
CA GLY A 93 -3.84 -9.33 7.86
C GLY A 93 -3.87 -9.56 6.34
N ASP A 94 -3.71 -8.46 5.61
CA ASP A 94 -3.84 -8.38 4.15
C ASP A 94 -2.49 -8.27 3.42
N LEU A 95 -1.40 -7.99 4.14
CA LEU A 95 -0.04 -7.99 3.60
C LEU A 95 0.73 -9.20 4.15
N SER A 96 0.92 -10.23 3.32
CA SER A 96 1.65 -11.45 3.70
C SER A 96 3.08 -11.14 4.17
N ILE A 97 3.47 -11.71 5.31
CA ILE A 97 4.81 -11.64 5.89
C ILE A 97 5.40 -13.05 5.89
N ASN A 98 6.66 -13.15 5.49
CA ASN A 98 7.35 -14.43 5.44
C ASN A 98 7.46 -15.06 6.84
N THR A 99 7.14 -16.34 6.94
CA THR A 99 7.29 -17.16 8.13
C THR A 99 8.09 -18.41 7.80
N VAL A 100 8.89 -18.88 8.75
CA VAL A 100 9.60 -20.14 8.63
C VAL A 100 9.17 -21.04 9.78
N ALA A 101 8.49 -22.14 9.46
CA ALA A 101 8.26 -23.24 10.38
C ALA A 101 9.12 -24.43 9.94
N PRO A 102 9.77 -25.16 10.87
CA PRO A 102 10.76 -26.18 10.52
C PRO A 102 10.15 -27.41 9.82
N ASP A 103 8.89 -27.75 10.14
CA ASP A 103 8.21 -28.93 9.59
C ASP A 103 6.70 -28.64 9.42
N PRO A 104 6.25 -28.20 8.22
CA PRO A 104 4.86 -27.85 7.96
C PRO A 104 3.91 -29.05 8.03
N ASP A 105 4.39 -30.29 8.03
CA ASP A 105 3.54 -31.48 8.20
C ASP A 105 3.10 -31.62 9.67
N LYS A 106 3.92 -31.15 10.61
CA LYS A 106 3.61 -31.13 12.05
C LYS A 106 3.03 -29.81 12.51
N LEU A 107 3.60 -28.70 12.05
CA LEU A 107 3.20 -27.35 12.42
C LEU A 107 3.52 -26.38 11.30
N SER A 108 2.49 -25.71 10.78
CA SER A 108 2.67 -24.61 9.84
C SER A 108 2.39 -23.26 10.52
N SER A 109 3.00 -22.21 9.98
CA SER A 109 2.73 -20.84 10.40
C SER A 109 2.61 -19.91 9.21
N PHE A 110 1.76 -18.91 9.34
CA PHE A 110 1.53 -17.87 8.34
C PHE A 110 1.37 -16.55 9.05
N ALA A 111 1.99 -15.48 8.56
CA ALA A 111 1.86 -14.16 9.14
C ALA A 111 1.42 -13.13 8.11
N ALA A 112 0.70 -12.11 8.56
CA ALA A 112 0.38 -10.95 7.74
C ALA A 112 0.27 -9.70 8.60
N LEU A 113 0.74 -8.58 8.06
CA LEU A 113 0.46 -7.25 8.60
C LEU A 113 -0.94 -6.86 8.18
N ARG A 114 -1.74 -6.40 9.15
CA ARG A 114 -3.10 -5.91 8.91
C ARG A 114 -3.05 -4.40 8.68
N SER A 115 -3.39 -3.96 7.46
CA SER A 115 -3.23 -2.57 7.04
C SER A 115 -4.23 -1.61 7.70
N SER A 116 -5.28 -2.10 8.36
CA SER A 116 -6.27 -1.25 9.05
C SER A 116 -5.80 -0.73 10.41
N ASP A 117 -4.92 -1.46 11.08
CA ASP A 117 -4.51 -1.17 12.47
C ASP A 117 -3.04 -1.51 12.77
N GLY A 118 -2.29 -2.00 11.78
CA GLY A 118 -0.88 -2.29 11.90
C GLY A 118 -0.58 -3.53 12.71
N ALA A 119 -1.60 -4.29 13.14
CA ALA A 119 -1.39 -5.51 13.90
C ALA A 119 -0.71 -6.58 13.04
N LEU A 120 0.31 -7.23 13.59
CA LEU A 120 0.86 -8.45 13.03
C LEU A 120 -0.01 -9.62 13.49
N THR A 121 -0.69 -10.24 12.53
CA THR A 121 -1.47 -11.46 12.75
C THR A 121 -0.61 -12.67 12.39
N VAL A 122 -0.53 -13.65 13.28
CA VAL A 122 0.24 -14.89 13.08
C VAL A 122 -0.67 -16.08 13.33
N MET A 123 -0.93 -16.86 12.28
CA MET A 123 -1.63 -18.14 12.38
C MET A 123 -0.61 -19.24 12.62
N VAL A 124 -0.83 -20.06 13.65
CA VAL A 124 -0.04 -21.24 13.99
C VAL A 124 -0.97 -22.44 13.99
N ILE A 125 -0.67 -23.44 13.16
CA ILE A 125 -1.55 -24.60 12.93
C ILE A 125 -0.80 -25.86 13.35
N ALA A 126 -1.13 -26.39 14.52
CA ALA A 126 -0.59 -27.65 15.01
C ALA A 126 -1.36 -28.82 14.40
N LYS A 127 -0.66 -29.72 13.71
CA LYS A 127 -1.21 -30.88 12.99
C LYS A 127 -0.82 -32.22 13.63
N THR A 128 0.09 -32.19 14.61
CA THR A 128 0.39 -33.34 15.48
C THR A 128 -0.89 -33.86 16.13
N ARG A 129 -0.97 -35.18 16.33
CA ARG A 129 -2.20 -35.84 16.81
C ARG A 129 -2.32 -35.91 18.32
N LEU A 130 -1.20 -35.96 19.04
CA LEU A 130 -1.18 -36.25 20.48
C LEU A 130 -0.37 -35.20 21.25
N ASP A 131 0.79 -34.82 20.73
CA ASP A 131 1.72 -33.97 21.48
C ASP A 131 1.46 -32.49 21.25
N SER A 132 1.44 -31.73 22.35
CA SER A 132 1.55 -30.28 22.32
C SER A 132 2.95 -29.87 21.87
N THR A 133 3.04 -28.77 21.12
CA THR A 133 4.30 -28.26 20.57
C THR A 133 4.66 -26.93 21.25
N PRO A 134 5.80 -26.84 21.95
CA PRO A 134 6.36 -25.54 22.35
C PRO A 134 6.73 -24.73 21.11
N VAL A 135 6.31 -23.47 21.08
CA VAL A 135 6.53 -22.56 19.97
C VAL A 135 7.14 -21.26 20.49
N THR A 136 8.23 -20.83 19.84
CA THR A 136 8.79 -19.50 20.01
C THR A 136 8.72 -18.77 18.68
N ILE A 137 8.11 -17.59 18.68
CA ILE A 137 8.00 -16.72 17.52
C ILE A 137 8.86 -15.50 17.78
N ASN A 138 9.88 -15.31 16.94
CA ASN A 138 10.76 -14.15 17.00
C ASN A 138 10.33 -13.12 15.95
N LEU A 139 10.04 -11.90 16.40
CA LEU A 139 9.61 -10.80 15.56
C LEU A 139 10.84 -10.00 15.12
N THR A 140 11.02 -9.87 13.81
CA THR A 140 12.09 -9.07 13.19
C THR A 140 11.46 -7.95 12.37
N ASN A 141 12.02 -6.74 12.43
CA ASN A 141 11.52 -5.57 11.70
C ASN A 141 10.05 -5.22 11.99
N TYR A 142 9.58 -5.55 13.19
CA TYR A 142 8.24 -5.21 13.67
C TYR A 142 8.36 -4.66 15.09
N LEU A 143 7.69 -3.54 15.37
CA LEU A 143 7.65 -2.93 16.69
C LEU A 143 6.24 -3.07 17.26
N PRO A 144 6.03 -4.00 18.22
CA PRO A 144 4.75 -4.15 18.91
C PRO A 144 4.37 -2.85 19.65
N SER A 145 3.08 -2.48 19.62
CA SER A 145 2.57 -1.33 20.36
C SER A 145 2.06 -1.69 21.77
N GLY A 146 2.03 -2.98 22.12
CA GLY A 146 1.58 -3.49 23.41
C GLY A 146 2.51 -4.55 23.99
N ALA A 147 2.35 -4.83 25.29
CA ALA A 147 3.18 -5.78 26.04
C ALA A 147 2.76 -7.25 25.87
N ALA A 148 1.64 -7.52 25.20
CA ALA A 148 1.11 -8.87 25.00
C ALA A 148 0.42 -8.99 23.62
N ALA A 149 0.35 -10.21 23.11
CA ALA A 149 -0.42 -10.57 21.93
C ALA A 149 -1.72 -11.28 22.35
N GLN A 150 -2.84 -10.92 21.74
CA GLN A 150 -4.08 -11.65 21.95
C GLN A 150 -3.96 -13.05 21.38
N GLN A 151 -4.59 -14.02 22.03
CA GLN A 151 -4.57 -15.42 21.60
C GLN A 151 -6.00 -15.92 21.36
N TRP A 152 -6.28 -16.31 20.12
CA TRP A 152 -7.54 -16.93 19.72
C TRP A 152 -7.25 -18.36 19.28
N GLN A 153 -8.06 -19.33 19.70
CA GLN A 153 -7.80 -20.74 19.38
C GLN A 153 -9.08 -21.49 19.01
N LEU A 154 -8.96 -22.35 18.00
CA LEU A 154 -9.95 -23.37 17.64
C LEU A 154 -9.34 -24.76 17.87
N ASP A 155 -10.07 -25.59 18.60
CA ASP A 155 -9.78 -26.99 18.89
C ASP A 155 -10.97 -27.89 18.49
N SER A 156 -10.91 -29.18 18.81
CA SER A 156 -11.98 -30.14 18.53
C SER A 156 -13.30 -29.85 19.25
N GLY A 157 -13.31 -28.98 20.27
CA GLY A 157 -14.50 -28.48 20.93
C GLY A 157 -15.34 -27.52 20.07
N ASN A 158 -14.84 -27.13 18.89
CA ASN A 158 -15.58 -26.40 17.86
C ASN A 158 -16.13 -25.03 18.30
N VAL A 159 -15.41 -24.37 19.20
CA VAL A 159 -15.67 -23.00 19.62
C VAL A 159 -14.37 -22.23 19.51
N ILE A 160 -14.40 -21.06 18.88
CA ILE A 160 -13.26 -20.15 18.87
C ILE A 160 -13.19 -19.48 20.25
N LYS A 161 -12.12 -19.73 20.98
CA LYS A 161 -11.90 -19.23 22.34
C LYS A 161 -10.91 -18.07 22.30
N HIS A 162 -11.24 -16.98 23.00
CA HIS A 162 -10.24 -15.99 23.40
C HIS A 162 -9.57 -16.52 24.67
N LEU A 163 -8.29 -16.87 24.55
CA LEU A 163 -7.48 -17.36 25.66
C LEU A 163 -6.78 -16.19 26.35
N GLY A 164 -6.02 -16.47 27.42
CA GLY A 164 -5.17 -15.45 28.03
C GLY A 164 -4.11 -14.95 27.05
N ASP A 165 -3.84 -13.65 27.07
CA ASP A 165 -2.85 -13.02 26.21
C ASP A 165 -1.44 -13.60 26.44
N VAL A 166 -0.66 -13.71 25.36
CA VAL A 166 0.73 -14.17 25.41
C VAL A 166 1.63 -12.96 25.59
N ALA A 167 2.35 -12.89 26.72
CA ALA A 167 3.28 -11.80 27.00
C ALA A 167 4.42 -11.75 25.96
N LEU A 168 4.78 -10.54 25.54
CA LEU A 168 5.98 -10.31 24.75
C LEU A 168 7.20 -10.17 25.67
N ALA A 169 8.21 -10.99 25.42
CA ALA A 169 9.54 -10.84 26.00
C ALA A 169 10.44 -10.15 24.96
N GLY A 170 10.49 -8.82 25.00
CA GLY A 170 11.15 -8.02 23.96
C GLY A 170 10.41 -8.16 22.63
N THR A 171 11.05 -8.79 21.64
CA THR A 171 10.45 -9.09 20.33
C THR A 171 10.08 -10.56 20.16
N SER A 172 9.99 -11.33 21.24
CA SER A 172 9.66 -12.76 21.17
C SER A 172 8.38 -13.10 21.92
N LEU A 173 7.61 -14.03 21.35
CA LEU A 173 6.44 -14.67 21.96
C LEU A 173 6.77 -16.14 22.18
N SER A 174 6.43 -16.67 23.36
CA SER A 174 6.60 -18.10 23.67
C SER A 174 5.30 -18.66 24.22
N LEU A 175 4.83 -19.77 23.64
CA LEU A 175 3.61 -20.44 24.03
C LEU A 175 3.71 -21.95 23.76
N THR A 176 2.82 -22.73 24.37
CA THR A 176 2.64 -24.15 24.02
C THR A 176 1.32 -24.30 23.27
N VAL A 177 1.38 -24.78 22.02
CA VAL A 177 0.17 -25.03 21.22
C VAL A 177 -0.25 -26.49 21.38
N PRO A 178 -1.51 -26.80 21.74
CA PRO A 178 -1.99 -28.18 21.83
C PRO A 178 -2.02 -28.87 20.46
N ALA A 179 -2.07 -30.20 20.48
CA ALA A 179 -2.25 -31.03 19.29
C ALA A 179 -3.56 -30.68 18.56
N GLN A 180 -3.53 -30.72 17.22
CA GLN A 180 -4.68 -30.43 16.36
C GLN A 180 -5.41 -29.12 16.71
N THR A 181 -4.70 -28.00 16.71
CA THR A 181 -5.31 -26.68 16.95
C THR A 181 -4.97 -25.68 15.86
N ILE A 182 -5.83 -24.68 15.71
CA ILE A 182 -5.56 -23.46 14.94
C ILE A 182 -5.49 -22.32 15.95
N THR A 183 -4.31 -21.74 16.11
CA THR A 183 -4.07 -20.62 17.03
C THR A 183 -3.74 -19.37 16.24
N LEU A 184 -4.52 -18.31 16.42
CA LEU A 184 -4.24 -16.97 15.91
C LEU A 184 -3.67 -16.12 17.03
N LEU A 185 -2.48 -15.57 16.81
CA LEU A 185 -1.91 -14.52 17.63
C LEU A 185 -2.12 -13.17 16.94
N VAL A 186 -2.63 -12.20 17.67
CA VAL A 186 -2.77 -10.81 17.20
C VAL A 186 -1.83 -9.96 18.03
N VAL A 187 -0.67 -9.65 17.46
CA VAL A 187 0.31 -8.76 18.08
C VAL A 187 -0.09 -7.34 17.72
N PRO A 188 -0.51 -6.50 18.68
CA PRO A 188 -0.88 -5.12 18.37
C PRO A 188 0.34 -4.38 17.80
N GLY A 189 0.11 -3.59 16.77
CA GLY A 189 1.14 -2.76 16.14
C GLY A 189 0.75 -1.29 16.18
N SER A 190 1.65 -0.43 15.72
CA SER A 190 1.34 0.98 15.47
C SER A 190 1.08 1.17 13.99
N PHE A 191 -0.15 1.55 13.65
CA PHE A 191 -0.49 2.02 12.30
C PHE A 191 -0.40 3.53 12.24
N LEU A 192 0.38 4.04 11.29
CA LEU A 192 0.42 5.46 10.99
C LEU A 192 -0.38 5.73 9.73
N ASN A 193 -1.29 6.70 9.82
CA ASN A 193 -1.99 7.20 8.65
C ASN A 193 -1.05 8.05 7.79
N PRO A 194 -1.16 8.00 6.45
CA PRO A 194 -0.48 8.97 5.60
C PRO A 194 -0.96 10.39 5.93
N PRO A 195 -0.10 11.41 5.82
CA PRO A 195 -0.51 12.80 5.92
C PRO A 195 -1.53 13.12 4.82
N THR A 196 -2.51 13.95 5.16
CA THR A 196 -3.51 14.46 4.21
C THR A 196 -3.23 15.91 3.86
N GLY A 197 -3.94 16.47 2.87
CA GLY A 197 -3.85 17.89 2.56
C GLY A 197 -2.44 18.35 2.15
N VAL A 198 -1.70 17.50 1.43
CA VAL A 198 -0.40 17.90 0.88
C VAL A 198 -0.62 19.02 -0.13
N ILE A 199 0.11 20.12 0.07
CA ILE A 199 0.14 21.31 -0.76
C ILE A 199 1.61 21.65 -1.02
N ALA A 200 2.02 21.67 -2.28
CA ALA A 200 3.33 22.09 -2.70
C ALA A 200 3.22 23.42 -3.45
N THR A 201 4.01 24.41 -3.04
CA THR A 201 3.98 25.76 -3.65
C THR A 201 5.40 26.20 -3.94
N ALA A 202 5.68 26.56 -5.20
CA ALA A 202 6.96 27.16 -5.56
C ALA A 202 7.08 28.54 -4.91
N SER A 203 8.16 28.77 -4.16
CA SER A 203 8.47 30.07 -3.56
C SER A 203 9.54 30.83 -4.35
N SER A 204 10.25 30.14 -5.24
CA SER A 204 11.20 30.70 -6.19
C SER A 204 11.35 29.76 -7.41
N THR A 205 12.23 30.12 -8.33
CA THR A 205 12.64 29.24 -9.43
C THR A 205 13.53 28.07 -8.99
N SER A 206 13.90 27.99 -7.70
CA SER A 206 14.77 26.94 -7.16
C SER A 206 14.31 26.35 -5.83
N THR A 207 13.14 26.74 -5.34
CA THR A 207 12.60 26.29 -4.05
C THR A 207 11.10 26.04 -4.13
N VAL A 208 10.67 24.91 -3.55
CA VAL A 208 9.26 24.57 -3.30
C VAL A 208 9.06 24.37 -1.81
N ASN A 209 8.05 25.03 -1.25
CA ASN A 209 7.59 24.78 0.11
C ASN A 209 6.48 23.73 0.07
N VAL A 210 6.67 22.62 0.76
CA VAL A 210 5.69 21.53 0.88
C VAL A 210 5.07 21.57 2.27
N GLY A 211 3.75 21.64 2.36
CA GLY A 211 2.98 21.60 3.61
C GLY A 211 1.95 20.47 3.60
N TRP A 212 1.52 20.02 4.79
CA TRP A 212 0.51 18.97 4.94
C TRP A 212 -0.26 19.09 6.27
N THR A 213 -1.36 18.36 6.39
CA THR A 213 -2.07 18.15 7.66
C THR A 213 -1.40 17.04 8.47
N ALA A 214 -1.18 17.28 9.76
CA ALA A 214 -0.56 16.30 10.65
C ALA A 214 -1.36 14.99 10.73
N ALA A 215 -0.67 13.86 10.71
CA ALA A 215 -1.28 12.56 10.94
C ALA A 215 -1.20 12.17 12.42
N ALA A 216 -2.29 11.63 12.97
CA ALA A 216 -2.32 11.17 14.35
C ALA A 216 -1.22 10.11 14.61
N GLY A 217 -0.45 10.30 15.69
CA GLY A 217 0.63 9.38 16.09
C GLY A 217 1.96 9.56 15.35
N ALA A 218 2.05 10.47 14.36
CA ALA A 218 3.30 10.78 13.67
C ALA A 218 4.25 11.56 14.60
N GLY A 219 5.49 11.07 14.73
CA GLY A 219 6.59 11.79 15.39
C GLY A 219 7.43 12.62 14.42
N SER A 220 7.44 12.26 13.14
CA SER A 220 8.08 13.01 12.06
C SER A 220 7.48 12.62 10.70
N TYR A 221 7.98 13.23 9.64
CA TYR A 221 7.55 12.99 8.26
C TYR A 221 8.75 12.82 7.35
N GLN A 222 8.63 11.97 6.33
CA GLN A 222 9.60 11.84 5.25
C GLN A 222 8.98 12.33 3.94
N ILE A 223 9.68 13.24 3.26
CA ILE A 223 9.22 13.92 2.05
C ILE A 223 9.88 13.26 0.84
N PHE A 224 9.07 12.99 -0.18
CA PHE A 224 9.48 12.37 -1.42
C PHE A 224 9.18 13.28 -2.59
N ARG A 225 10.10 13.32 -3.55
CA ARG A 225 9.99 14.10 -4.78
C ARG A 225 10.19 13.23 -6.01
N SER A 226 9.45 13.51 -7.07
CA SER A 226 9.69 13.00 -8.42
C SER A 226 9.74 14.17 -9.42
N SER A 227 10.48 14.01 -10.51
CA SER A 227 10.50 14.92 -11.66
C SER A 227 10.62 14.11 -12.95
N GLY A 228 10.13 14.65 -14.07
CA GLY A 228 10.28 14.06 -15.41
C GLY A 228 9.78 12.61 -15.53
N ASN A 229 8.69 12.26 -14.84
CA ASN A 229 8.15 10.89 -14.77
C ASN A 229 9.09 9.85 -14.13
N GLY A 230 10.08 10.30 -13.36
CA GLY A 230 10.96 9.42 -12.59
C GLY A 230 10.32 8.84 -11.33
N PRO A 231 11.00 7.90 -10.65
CA PRO A 231 10.53 7.39 -9.36
C PRO A 231 10.53 8.48 -8.28
N PHE A 232 9.70 8.30 -7.25
CA PHE A 232 9.73 9.14 -6.05
C PHE A 232 10.95 8.78 -5.20
N ASN A 233 11.83 9.75 -4.97
CA ASN A 233 13.00 9.60 -4.11
C ASN A 233 12.86 10.46 -2.84
N PRO A 234 13.37 10.01 -1.69
CA PRO A 234 13.34 10.82 -0.47
C PRO A 234 14.25 12.05 -0.64
N VAL A 235 13.75 13.23 -0.27
CA VAL A 235 14.50 14.50 -0.33
C VAL A 235 14.78 15.10 1.03
N GLY A 236 14.10 14.62 2.07
CA GLY A 236 14.36 15.04 3.45
C GLY A 236 13.33 14.54 4.44
N THR A 237 13.50 14.97 5.68
CA THR A 237 12.58 14.71 6.79
C THR A 237 12.21 16.01 7.48
N SER A 238 11.06 16.03 8.15
CA SER A 238 10.61 17.15 8.97
C SER A 238 9.96 16.66 10.26
N GLY A 239 10.26 17.30 11.38
CA GLY A 239 9.52 17.10 12.63
C GLY A 239 8.22 17.91 12.69
N GLY A 240 8.07 18.93 11.83
CA GLY A 240 6.87 19.74 11.69
C GLY A 240 6.01 19.31 10.50
N THR A 241 5.06 20.15 10.11
CA THR A 241 4.14 19.89 8.97
C THR A 241 4.49 20.65 7.70
N THR A 242 5.73 21.16 7.62
CA THR A 242 6.26 21.86 6.44
C THR A 242 7.69 21.42 6.15
N PHE A 243 8.10 21.53 4.88
CA PHE A 243 9.45 21.25 4.41
C PHE A 243 9.81 22.15 3.23
N PRO A 244 10.84 23.01 3.34
CA PRO A 244 11.37 23.77 2.21
C PRO A 244 12.35 22.89 1.41
N ASP A 245 11.98 22.55 0.18
CA ASP A 245 12.81 21.79 -0.75
C ASP A 245 13.53 22.75 -1.71
N GLY A 246 14.84 22.92 -1.53
CA GLY A 246 15.68 23.85 -2.30
C GLY A 246 16.62 23.17 -3.30
N GLY A 247 17.34 23.97 -4.08
CA GLY A 247 18.31 23.48 -5.07
C GLY A 247 17.64 22.88 -6.32
N LEU A 248 16.43 23.32 -6.61
CA LEU A 248 15.64 22.86 -7.76
C LEU A 248 16.03 23.59 -9.04
N ASN A 249 15.78 22.95 -10.18
CA ASN A 249 15.92 23.57 -11.48
C ASN A 249 14.71 24.45 -11.75
N ALA A 250 14.92 25.60 -12.40
CA ALA A 250 13.84 26.45 -12.89
C ALA A 250 12.98 25.72 -13.94
N ASP A 251 11.76 26.23 -14.15
CA ASP A 251 10.84 25.80 -15.22
C ASP A 251 10.55 24.29 -15.20
N THR A 252 10.61 23.69 -14.01
CA THR A 252 10.48 22.24 -13.81
C THR A 252 9.32 21.94 -12.88
N THR A 253 8.47 21.00 -13.27
CA THR A 253 7.43 20.48 -12.38
C THR A 253 7.98 19.33 -11.55
N TYR A 254 7.83 19.46 -10.24
CA TYR A 254 8.12 18.43 -9.25
C TYR A 254 6.83 17.91 -8.64
N LEU A 255 6.77 16.60 -8.38
CA LEU A 255 5.66 15.93 -7.72
C LEU A 255 6.08 15.56 -6.31
N TYR A 256 5.25 15.90 -5.31
CA TYR A 256 5.55 15.64 -3.90
C TYR A 256 4.57 14.66 -3.28
N LYS A 257 5.11 13.79 -2.42
CA LYS A 257 4.36 12.93 -1.51
C LYS A 257 5.03 12.94 -0.15
N VAL A 258 4.26 12.71 0.89
CA VAL A 258 4.74 12.69 2.28
C VAL A 258 4.27 11.41 2.94
N LYS A 259 5.07 10.82 3.82
CA LYS A 259 4.62 9.76 4.73
C LYS A 259 4.93 10.13 6.17
N SER A 260 4.11 9.64 7.09
CA SER A 260 4.29 9.76 8.53
C SER A 260 5.30 8.74 9.02
N VAL A 261 6.05 9.10 10.06
CA VAL A 261 7.05 8.26 10.72
C VAL A 261 6.88 8.39 12.23
N SER A 262 7.01 7.28 12.96
CA SER A 262 7.00 7.25 14.43
C SER A 262 7.86 6.09 14.91
N GLY A 263 9.06 6.39 15.43
CA GLY A 263 10.10 5.37 15.65
C GLY A 263 10.47 4.68 14.34
N THR A 264 10.28 3.36 14.27
CA THR A 264 10.48 2.56 13.05
C THR A 264 9.20 2.39 12.20
N ALA A 265 8.03 2.78 12.72
CA ALA A 265 6.77 2.68 11.99
C ALA A 265 6.67 3.79 10.94
N VAL A 266 6.14 3.44 9.76
CA VAL A 266 5.91 4.37 8.66
C VAL A 266 4.54 4.16 8.04
N SER A 267 3.91 5.23 7.57
CA SER A 267 2.68 5.12 6.79
C SER A 267 2.96 4.80 5.31
N PRO A 268 1.93 4.41 4.53
CA PRO A 268 1.95 4.61 3.07
C PRO A 268 2.24 6.07 2.68
N LEU A 269 2.54 6.31 1.40
CA LEU A 269 2.69 7.67 0.88
C LEU A 269 1.32 8.36 0.75
N SER A 270 1.29 9.67 0.97
CA SER A 270 0.12 10.53 0.76
C SER A 270 -0.34 10.57 -0.71
N ALA A 271 -1.49 11.22 -0.92
CA ALA A 271 -1.83 11.76 -2.23
C ALA A 271 -0.72 12.70 -2.74
N VAL A 272 -0.54 12.71 -4.06
CA VAL A 272 0.48 13.54 -4.72
C VAL A 272 0.00 14.98 -4.87
N ASP A 273 0.91 15.94 -4.73
CA ASP A 273 0.68 17.33 -5.09
C ASP A 273 1.85 17.89 -5.94
N PRO A 274 1.57 18.56 -7.08
CA PRO A 274 2.60 19.12 -7.95
C PRO A 274 2.95 20.57 -7.61
N ALA A 275 4.20 20.97 -7.86
CA ALA A 275 4.61 22.37 -7.91
C ALA A 275 5.55 22.60 -9.10
N THR A 276 5.43 23.76 -9.75
CA THR A 276 6.32 24.15 -10.87
C THR A 276 7.17 25.32 -10.44
N THR A 277 8.50 25.18 -10.52
CA THR A 277 9.50 26.19 -10.13
C THR A 277 9.61 27.32 -11.16
N MET A 278 8.48 27.97 -11.39
CA MET A 278 8.34 29.09 -12.32
C MET A 278 7.73 30.27 -11.59
N ILE A 279 8.30 31.46 -11.79
CA ILE A 279 7.73 32.72 -11.33
C ILE A 279 7.18 33.44 -12.56
N PHE A 280 5.88 33.73 -12.53
CA PHE A 280 5.24 34.48 -13.61
C PHE A 280 5.63 35.95 -13.52
N ALA A 281 5.82 36.57 -14.68
CA ALA A 281 5.95 38.01 -14.75
C ALA A 281 4.63 38.63 -14.29
N ASP A 282 4.71 39.71 -13.52
CA ASP A 282 3.56 40.45 -12.99
C ASP A 282 2.67 39.62 -12.03
N ASP A 283 3.25 38.75 -11.20
CA ASP A 283 2.53 38.01 -10.14
C ASP A 283 2.71 38.70 -8.76
N PRO A 284 1.63 39.14 -8.07
CA PRO A 284 0.22 39.04 -8.47
C PRO A 284 -0.17 40.04 -9.57
N LEU A 285 -1.08 39.61 -10.45
CA LEU A 285 -1.62 40.44 -11.53
C LEU A 285 -2.47 41.57 -10.97
N ASN A 286 -2.02 42.80 -11.18
CA ASN A 286 -2.75 44.01 -10.79
C ASN A 286 -3.68 44.48 -11.91
N ALA A 287 -4.80 45.10 -11.54
CA ALA A 287 -5.71 45.68 -12.51
C ALA A 287 -5.00 46.73 -13.39
N GLY A 288 -5.17 46.64 -14.70
CA GLY A 288 -4.53 47.53 -15.68
C GLY A 288 -3.24 46.97 -16.31
N VAL A 289 -2.74 45.80 -15.87
CA VAL A 289 -1.67 45.08 -16.57
C VAL A 289 -2.22 44.53 -17.89
N VAL A 290 -1.62 44.93 -19.01
CA VAL A 290 -1.95 44.40 -20.34
C VAL A 290 -1.28 43.05 -20.52
N ALA A 291 -2.00 42.07 -21.06
CA ALA A 291 -1.43 40.77 -21.40
C ALA A 291 -0.28 40.92 -22.41
N GLN A 292 0.89 40.40 -22.05
CA GLN A 292 2.11 40.45 -22.86
C GLN A 292 2.45 39.07 -23.42
N THR A 293 3.26 39.04 -24.47
CA THR A 293 3.76 37.78 -25.07
C THR A 293 4.52 36.93 -24.05
N ILE A 294 5.20 37.57 -23.09
CA ILE A 294 5.92 36.86 -22.02
C ILE A 294 4.98 36.04 -21.14
N HIS A 295 3.79 36.55 -20.80
CA HIS A 295 2.81 35.80 -20.01
C HIS A 295 2.42 34.51 -20.73
N ILE A 296 2.15 34.59 -22.04
CA ILE A 296 1.81 33.41 -22.85
C ILE A 296 2.97 32.42 -22.92
N MET A 297 4.21 32.90 -23.09
CA MET A 297 5.37 32.03 -23.09
C MET A 297 5.56 31.31 -21.76
N GLN A 298 5.41 32.00 -20.63
CA GLN A 298 5.52 31.39 -19.31
C GLN A 298 4.43 30.33 -19.10
N LEU A 299 3.19 30.61 -19.51
CA LEU A 299 2.10 29.63 -19.47
C LEU A 299 2.42 28.38 -20.32
N ARG A 300 2.97 28.56 -21.52
CA ARG A 300 3.38 27.43 -22.40
C ARG A 300 4.49 26.60 -21.77
N THR A 301 5.48 27.25 -21.17
CA THR A 301 6.57 26.59 -20.46
C THR A 301 6.03 25.77 -19.28
N ALA A 302 5.19 26.37 -18.43
CA ALA A 302 4.58 25.67 -17.30
C ALA A 302 3.72 24.47 -17.73
N VAL A 303 2.94 24.61 -18.80
CA VAL A 303 2.16 23.48 -19.38
C VAL A 303 3.07 22.35 -19.83
N ASN A 304 4.17 22.65 -20.51
CA ASN A 304 5.12 21.63 -20.97
C ASN A 304 5.90 20.99 -19.82
N ALA A 305 6.25 21.74 -18.77
CA ALA A 305 6.84 21.19 -17.55
C ALA A 305 5.91 20.19 -16.86
N MET A 306 4.63 20.54 -16.72
CA MET A 306 3.61 19.67 -16.12
C MET A 306 3.40 18.38 -16.94
N ARG A 307 3.42 18.49 -18.27
CA ARG A 307 3.35 17.33 -19.18
C ARG A 307 4.56 16.41 -19.01
N ALA A 308 5.76 16.97 -18.93
CA ALA A 308 6.98 16.21 -18.75
C ALA A 308 7.00 15.45 -17.42
N ALA A 309 6.46 16.03 -16.34
CA ALA A 309 6.38 15.38 -15.02
C ALA A 309 5.54 14.08 -15.02
N VAL A 310 4.63 13.91 -16.00
CA VAL A 310 3.79 12.72 -16.17
C VAL A 310 4.12 11.93 -17.44
N GLY A 311 5.27 12.19 -18.06
CA GLY A 311 5.79 11.41 -19.19
C GLY A 311 5.11 11.71 -20.53
N LEU A 312 4.40 12.83 -20.64
CA LEU A 312 3.80 13.28 -21.89
C LEU A 312 4.79 14.13 -22.68
N ALA A 313 4.83 13.94 -24.00
CA ALA A 313 5.63 14.75 -24.91
C ALA A 313 5.24 16.23 -24.82
N ALA A 314 6.17 17.16 -25.07
CA ALA A 314 5.87 18.59 -25.06
C ALA A 314 4.78 18.94 -26.10
N GLN A 315 3.87 19.85 -25.74
CA GLN A 315 2.92 20.43 -26.68
C GLN A 315 3.66 21.40 -27.60
N VAL A 316 3.46 21.23 -28.90
CA VAL A 316 3.91 22.20 -29.91
C VAL A 316 2.84 23.28 -30.03
N PHE A 317 3.24 24.52 -29.76
CA PHE A 317 2.36 25.69 -29.88
C PHE A 317 2.63 26.44 -31.19
N THR A 318 1.58 26.96 -31.81
CA THR A 318 1.72 27.81 -33.01
C THR A 318 2.34 29.15 -32.65
N ASP A 319 3.08 29.74 -33.59
CA ASP A 319 3.83 30.99 -33.39
C ASP A 319 4.79 30.88 -32.18
N SER A 320 5.75 29.95 -32.22
CA SER A 320 6.72 29.74 -31.14
C SER A 320 8.15 29.89 -31.66
N PRO A 321 9.01 30.74 -31.06
CA PRO A 321 8.75 31.59 -29.89
C PRO A 321 7.89 32.83 -30.23
N LEU A 322 7.18 33.37 -29.25
CA LEU A 322 6.52 34.68 -29.37
C LEU A 322 7.53 35.77 -29.01
N THR A 323 7.98 36.56 -29.97
CA THR A 323 8.92 37.66 -29.70
C THR A 323 8.18 38.97 -29.38
N ALA A 324 8.89 39.93 -28.79
CA ALA A 324 8.35 41.28 -28.58
C ALA A 324 7.82 41.86 -29.91
N GLY A 325 6.62 42.47 -29.87
CA GLY A 325 5.91 42.95 -31.06
C GLY A 325 4.95 41.93 -31.69
N THR A 326 4.96 40.66 -31.28
CA THR A 326 3.96 39.68 -31.73
C THR A 326 2.60 40.00 -31.12
N SER A 327 1.57 40.22 -31.96
CA SER A 327 0.19 40.34 -31.46
C SER A 327 -0.28 39.01 -30.88
N ILE A 328 -0.81 39.03 -29.65
CA ILE A 328 -1.46 37.87 -29.06
C ILE A 328 -2.72 37.55 -29.87
N LYS A 329 -2.82 36.31 -30.35
CA LYS A 329 -3.95 35.83 -31.15
C LYS A 329 -4.81 34.88 -30.32
N ALA A 330 -6.08 34.75 -30.69
CA ALA A 330 -6.99 33.78 -30.06
C ALA A 330 -6.41 32.35 -30.01
N VAL A 331 -5.67 31.94 -31.04
CA VAL A 331 -5.03 30.61 -31.10
C VAL A 331 -4.04 30.37 -29.95
N HIS A 332 -3.36 31.41 -29.45
CA HIS A 332 -2.39 31.28 -28.36
C HIS A 332 -3.07 30.91 -27.03
N ILE A 333 -4.25 31.46 -26.78
CA ILE A 333 -5.06 31.16 -25.59
C ILE A 333 -5.80 29.83 -25.75
N THR A 334 -6.38 29.59 -26.93
CA THR A 334 -7.15 28.36 -27.19
C THR A 334 -6.28 27.12 -27.04
N GLN A 335 -5.04 27.13 -27.53
CA GLN A 335 -4.11 26.00 -27.37
C GLN A 335 -3.79 25.70 -25.91
N LEU A 336 -3.61 26.71 -25.05
CA LEU A 336 -3.40 26.50 -23.61
C LEU A 336 -4.60 25.83 -22.94
N ARG A 337 -5.84 26.10 -23.39
CA ARG A 337 -7.07 25.53 -22.82
C ARG A 337 -7.33 24.09 -23.24
N ILE A 338 -6.98 23.73 -24.47
CA ILE A 338 -7.30 22.42 -25.06
C ILE A 338 -6.16 21.42 -24.96
N THR A 339 -5.00 21.80 -24.41
CA THR A 339 -3.83 20.90 -24.28
C THR A 339 -4.18 19.69 -23.40
N PRO A 340 -4.22 18.45 -23.95
CA PRO A 340 -4.63 17.27 -23.19
C PRO A 340 -3.63 16.93 -22.06
N GLY A 341 -4.10 16.30 -20.99
CA GLY A 341 -3.24 15.68 -19.96
C GLY A 341 -2.89 16.55 -18.75
N VAL A 342 -3.17 17.86 -18.77
CA VAL A 342 -2.95 18.76 -17.60
C VAL A 342 -4.08 18.65 -16.57
N THR A 343 -5.26 18.15 -16.95
CA THR A 343 -6.45 17.98 -16.10
C THR A 343 -6.33 16.93 -14.99
N LYS A 344 -5.28 16.08 -14.98
CA LYS A 344 -5.03 15.10 -13.92
C LYS A 344 -4.34 15.68 -12.68
N LEU A 345 -3.85 16.91 -12.75
CA LEU A 345 -3.19 17.64 -11.67
C LEU A 345 -4.15 18.76 -11.24
N LYS A 346 -4.43 18.88 -9.94
CA LYS A 346 -5.60 19.57 -9.35
C LYS A 346 -6.08 20.83 -10.10
N LYS A 347 -7.41 20.94 -10.20
CA LYS A 347 -8.20 22.04 -10.80
C LYS A 347 -7.84 23.44 -10.25
N GLU A 348 -7.25 23.52 -9.05
CA GLU A 348 -6.92 24.75 -8.33
C GLU A 348 -5.71 25.49 -8.93
N HIS A 349 -4.61 24.80 -9.28
CA HIS A 349 -3.46 25.42 -9.96
C HIS A 349 -3.80 25.97 -11.37
N LEU A 350 -4.84 25.44 -12.02
CA LEU A 350 -5.36 25.98 -13.28
C LEU A 350 -6.27 27.19 -13.07
N THR A 351 -6.77 27.43 -11.85
CA THR A 351 -7.68 28.55 -11.56
C THR A 351 -6.91 29.86 -11.48
N ASP A 352 -5.69 29.85 -10.92
CA ASP A 352 -4.78 31.00 -10.95
C ASP A 352 -4.37 31.36 -12.40
N LEU A 353 -4.14 30.36 -13.25
CA LEU A 353 -3.88 30.54 -14.68
C LEU A 353 -5.11 31.03 -15.48
N ARG A 354 -6.33 30.80 -14.97
CA ARG A 354 -7.59 31.21 -15.62
C ARG A 354 -8.03 32.62 -15.23
N ASN A 355 -7.70 33.07 -14.03
CA ASN A 355 -8.11 34.38 -13.52
C ASN A 355 -7.18 35.52 -13.99
N GLY A 356 -5.98 35.21 -14.48
CA GLY A 356 -5.03 36.18 -15.02
C GLY A 356 -5.27 36.64 -16.46
N VAL A 357 -6.33 36.16 -17.13
CA VAL A 357 -6.66 36.55 -18.51
C VAL A 357 -8.10 37.04 -18.56
N LYS A 358 -8.34 38.27 -18.09
CA LYS A 358 -9.53 39.05 -18.38
C LYS A 358 -9.15 40.45 -18.84
#